data_AF-A0A8S3TEJ8-F1
#
_entry.id   AF-A0A8S3TEJ8-F1
#
_cell.length_a   1.000
_cell.length_b   1.000
_cell.length_c   1.000
_cell.angle_alpha   90.00
_cell.angle_beta   90.00
_cell.angle_gamma   90.00
#
_symmetry.space_group_name_H-M   'P 1'
#
loop_
_entity.id
_entity.type
_entity.pdbx_description
1 polymer ?
#
loop_
_entity_poly.entity_id
_entity_poly.type
_entity_poly.pdbx_seq_one_letter_code
_entity_poly.pdbx_strand_id
1 'polypeptide(L)'
;MISASQSLDILQPTNATVSHKHPFEQAEKEIKSMLQSEVDFRDKEDYATLLLWDFAGDTEFYQTHQTFLSPDAIYLVVTKLNKSNDNDAQEMFGLWMDSIHCYCTQEKRNSSNHCTNQPLCPPVILVGTWKDKVKISKGEELEKRLQEKKKELPIISIQEIKHLSVDSSKPLSEAELTLFLKYHHEIRSLVYFEDLPNHIILDTQWLSDAFKCIVTAEQFQLKIKTFKNKEKWDDLNQRGVLHSEVLGDIFKNEQSILSKHKDHILKVMEKFDIIIRPITSEEDATTEISCYYVPCMVKEKPECDIYQMFKITEETCKKSTWFCLKFNFLPPHLINHLIASMCRKYEVAKVVKPKQKTSEIALFRDSAIFDLQKTRLQNY
;
A
#
# COMPACT_ATOMS: atom_id res chain seq x y z
N MET A 1 -0.76 -50.21 3.69
CA MET A 1 0.10 -51.35 3.33
C MET A 1 1.35 -50.78 2.69
N ILE A 2 2.52 -51.13 3.24
CA ILE A 2 3.85 -50.58 2.93
C ILE A 2 4.25 -50.93 1.49
N SER A 3 4.93 -50.01 0.78
CA SER A 3 5.92 -50.37 -0.23
C SER A 3 6.89 -49.22 -0.50
N ALA A 4 8.13 -49.37 -0.03
CA ALA A 4 9.31 -48.68 -0.50
C ALA A 4 10.08 -49.61 -1.45
N SER A 5 10.61 -49.10 -2.56
CA SER A 5 11.93 -49.46 -3.14
C SER A 5 12.03 -49.05 -4.62
N GLN A 6 13.05 -48.26 -4.97
CA GLN A 6 14.04 -48.68 -5.97
C GLN A 6 15.31 -47.82 -5.89
N SER A 7 16.42 -48.55 -5.90
CA SER A 7 17.82 -48.19 -5.72
C SER A 7 18.44 -47.52 -6.96
N LEU A 8 19.31 -46.54 -6.71
CA LEU A 8 20.19 -45.87 -7.67
C LEU A 8 21.62 -46.38 -7.51
N ASP A 9 22.32 -46.57 -8.62
CA ASP A 9 23.77 -46.73 -8.78
C ASP A 9 24.02 -46.58 -10.31
N ILE A 10 24.94 -45.79 -10.91
CA ILE A 10 26.40 -45.60 -10.69
C ILE A 10 26.90 -44.30 -11.43
N LEU A 11 27.72 -43.49 -10.72
CA LEU A 11 28.89 -42.61 -11.06
C LEU A 11 29.00 -41.66 -12.31
N GLN A 12 29.03 -40.34 -12.01
CA GLN A 12 30.03 -39.22 -12.27
C GLN A 12 30.88 -39.09 -13.58
N PRO A 13 31.51 -37.92 -13.92
CA PRO A 13 31.24 -36.49 -13.61
C PRO A 13 31.52 -35.45 -14.75
N THR A 14 31.35 -34.16 -14.42
CA THR A 14 31.99 -32.93 -14.96
C THR A 14 31.49 -32.29 -16.27
N ASN A 15 30.89 -31.10 -16.16
CA ASN A 15 31.60 -29.83 -16.37
C ASN A 15 30.71 -28.63 -16.04
N ALA A 16 31.29 -27.69 -15.31
CA ALA A 16 30.66 -26.47 -14.84
C ALA A 16 30.55 -25.42 -15.96
N THR A 17 29.37 -24.84 -16.12
CA THR A 17 29.18 -23.50 -16.69
C THR A 17 28.04 -22.82 -15.95
N VAL A 18 28.38 -21.76 -15.22
CA VAL A 18 27.44 -20.94 -14.45
C VAL A 18 26.58 -20.15 -15.43
N SER A 19 25.33 -20.57 -15.57
CA SER A 19 24.26 -19.84 -16.25
C SER A 19 23.42 -19.15 -15.19
N HIS A 20 23.23 -17.84 -15.30
CA HIS A 20 22.26 -17.08 -14.51
C HIS A 20 20.86 -17.63 -14.80
N LYS A 21 20.37 -18.51 -13.92
CA LYS A 21 19.08 -19.19 -14.06
C LYS A 21 17.96 -18.36 -13.44
N HIS A 22 16.80 -18.45 -14.07
CA HIS A 22 15.55 -17.78 -13.69
C HIS A 22 15.20 -18.07 -12.21
N PRO A 23 14.64 -17.13 -11.42
CA PRO A 23 14.38 -17.29 -9.99
C PRO A 23 13.61 -18.59 -9.61
N PHE A 24 12.76 -19.06 -10.53
CA PHE A 24 12.01 -20.31 -10.40
C PHE A 24 12.89 -21.56 -10.43
N GLU A 25 13.90 -21.63 -11.30
CA GLU A 25 14.79 -22.80 -11.37
C GLU A 25 15.69 -22.91 -10.15
N GLN A 26 16.03 -21.76 -9.56
CA GLN A 26 16.82 -21.72 -8.33
C GLN A 26 15.99 -22.18 -7.13
N ALA A 27 14.75 -21.68 -6.99
CA ALA A 27 13.83 -22.13 -5.95
C ALA A 27 13.51 -23.63 -6.07
N GLU A 28 13.29 -24.14 -7.29
CA GLU A 28 13.05 -25.57 -7.51
C GLU A 28 14.26 -26.42 -7.12
N LYS A 29 15.48 -25.96 -7.42
CA LYS A 29 16.72 -26.65 -7.07
C LYS A 29 16.98 -26.62 -5.57
N GLU A 30 16.69 -25.51 -4.90
CA GLU A 30 16.79 -25.37 -3.44
C GLU A 30 15.79 -26.28 -2.73
N ILE A 31 14.52 -26.31 -3.16
CA ILE A 31 13.51 -27.21 -2.59
C ILE A 31 13.89 -28.67 -2.81
N LYS A 32 14.35 -29.04 -4.01
CA LYS A 32 14.84 -30.40 -4.29
C LYS A 32 16.05 -30.76 -3.43
N SER A 33 16.96 -29.82 -3.20
CA SER A 33 18.11 -30.00 -2.32
C SER A 33 17.69 -30.17 -0.86
N MET A 34 16.70 -29.41 -0.37
CA MET A 34 16.16 -29.54 0.98
C MET A 34 15.42 -30.87 1.18
N LEU A 35 14.69 -31.35 0.16
CA LEU A 35 14.00 -32.65 0.21
C LEU A 35 14.97 -33.85 0.20
N GLN A 36 16.20 -33.66 -0.28
CA GLN A 36 17.22 -34.70 -0.40
C GLN A 36 18.29 -34.66 0.69
N SER A 37 18.36 -33.58 1.49
CA SER A 37 19.34 -33.47 2.56
C SER A 37 18.98 -34.32 3.77
N GLU A 38 19.96 -35.04 4.32
CA GLU A 38 19.83 -35.68 5.63
C GLU A 38 19.87 -34.63 6.75
N VAL A 39 18.93 -34.72 7.69
CA VAL A 39 18.82 -33.80 8.82
C VAL A 39 19.84 -34.20 9.89
N ASP A 40 20.79 -33.31 10.23
CA ASP A 40 21.65 -33.51 11.41
C ASP A 40 20.88 -33.13 12.67
N PHE A 41 20.32 -34.13 13.36
CA PHE A 41 19.56 -33.94 14.61
C PHE A 41 20.38 -33.38 15.79
N ARG A 42 21.66 -33.02 15.59
CA ARG A 42 22.52 -32.39 16.60
C ARG A 42 22.57 -30.86 16.50
N ASP A 43 22.08 -30.29 15.41
CA ASP A 43 21.96 -28.84 15.27
C ASP A 43 20.80 -28.33 16.14
N LYS A 44 21.07 -27.26 16.91
CA LYS A 44 20.08 -26.62 17.81
C LYS A 44 19.19 -25.63 17.06
N GLU A 45 18.94 -25.83 15.78
CA GLU A 45 18.04 -24.98 15.01
C GLU A 45 16.59 -25.43 15.22
N ASP A 46 15.67 -24.47 15.33
CA ASP A 46 14.24 -24.74 15.44
C ASP A 46 13.71 -25.22 14.07
N TYR A 47 13.62 -26.54 13.90
CA TYR A 47 13.07 -27.12 12.67
C TYR A 47 11.54 -27.06 12.67
N ALA A 48 10.97 -26.47 11.61
CA ALA A 48 9.54 -26.58 11.34
C ALA A 48 9.22 -27.97 10.73
N THR A 49 8.34 -28.73 11.38
CA THR A 49 7.81 -29.97 10.80
C THR A 49 6.63 -29.63 9.89
N LEU A 50 6.74 -29.97 8.60
CA LEU A 50 5.66 -29.78 7.63
C LEU A 50 4.90 -31.10 7.41
N LEU A 51 3.59 -31.09 7.64
CA LEU A 51 2.68 -32.18 7.28
C LEU A 51 1.81 -31.73 6.11
N LEU A 52 1.98 -32.37 4.94
CA LEU A 52 1.20 -32.07 3.74
C LEU A 52 0.12 -33.14 3.54
N TRP A 53 -1.13 -32.69 3.44
CA TRP A 53 -2.29 -33.54 3.16
C TRP A 53 -2.86 -33.17 1.79
N ASP A 54 -3.08 -34.17 0.93
CA ASP A 54 -3.75 -33.99 -0.36
C ASP A 54 -5.19 -34.49 -0.25
N PHE A 55 -6.13 -33.55 -0.29
CA PHE A 55 -7.57 -33.82 -0.26
C PHE A 55 -8.20 -33.76 -1.66
N ALA A 56 -7.39 -33.59 -2.72
CA ALA A 56 -7.86 -33.65 -4.09
C ALA A 56 -8.07 -35.12 -4.51
N GLY A 57 -9.25 -35.44 -5.05
CA GLY A 57 -9.58 -36.81 -5.41
C GLY A 57 -11.07 -37.10 -5.40
N ASP A 58 -11.42 -38.37 -5.22
CA ASP A 58 -12.79 -38.89 -5.32
C ASP A 58 -13.73 -38.24 -4.29
N THR A 59 -14.89 -37.79 -4.77
CA THR A 59 -15.91 -37.08 -3.98
C THR A 59 -16.49 -37.94 -2.84
N GLU A 60 -16.31 -39.25 -2.90
CA GLU A 60 -16.73 -40.22 -1.89
C GLU A 60 -16.07 -39.98 -0.52
N PHE A 61 -14.87 -39.38 -0.49
CA PHE A 61 -14.15 -39.10 0.76
C PHE A 61 -14.43 -37.71 1.34
N TYR A 62 -15.15 -36.85 0.62
CA TYR A 62 -15.35 -35.44 1.02
C TYR A 62 -16.11 -35.31 2.34
N GLN A 63 -17.00 -36.26 2.65
CA GLN A 63 -17.71 -36.31 3.94
C GLN A 63 -16.77 -36.56 5.13
N THR A 64 -15.59 -37.14 4.89
CA THR A 64 -14.61 -37.45 5.93
C THR A 64 -13.50 -36.40 6.04
N HIS A 65 -13.25 -35.61 4.99
CA HIS A 65 -12.16 -34.62 4.97
C HIS A 65 -12.24 -33.58 6.10
N GLN A 66 -13.45 -33.28 6.57
CA GLN A 66 -13.69 -32.40 7.72
C GLN A 66 -12.95 -32.82 9.00
N THR A 67 -12.65 -34.11 9.20
CA THR A 67 -11.95 -34.56 10.42
C THR A 67 -10.49 -34.14 10.49
N PHE A 68 -9.93 -33.68 9.37
CA PHE A 68 -8.53 -33.27 9.24
C PHE A 68 -8.37 -31.76 9.05
N LEU A 69 -9.49 -31.01 8.95
CA LEU A 69 -9.46 -29.56 8.88
C LEU A 69 -9.18 -28.98 10.27
N SER A 70 -8.14 -28.16 10.38
CA SER A 70 -7.71 -27.48 11.61
C SER A 70 -7.55 -25.96 11.36
N PRO A 71 -7.84 -25.11 12.37
CA PRO A 71 -7.56 -23.67 12.32
C PRO A 71 -6.07 -23.34 12.32
N ASP A 72 -5.20 -24.27 12.75
CA ASP A 72 -3.74 -24.09 12.79
C ASP A 72 -3.05 -24.54 11.48
N ALA A 73 -3.82 -25.00 10.50
CA ALA A 73 -3.33 -25.41 9.19
C ALA A 73 -3.23 -24.25 8.19
N ILE A 74 -2.36 -24.41 7.18
CA ILE A 74 -2.34 -23.57 5.99
C ILE A 74 -3.02 -24.35 4.86
N TYR A 75 -4.03 -23.75 4.23
CA TYR A 75 -4.77 -24.39 3.15
C TYR A 75 -4.28 -23.91 1.79
N LEU A 76 -3.97 -24.87 0.91
CA LEU A 76 -3.69 -24.61 -0.50
C LEU A 76 -4.93 -24.99 -1.32
N VAL A 77 -5.66 -24.01 -1.84
CA VAL A 77 -6.79 -24.26 -2.75
C VAL A 77 -6.29 -24.12 -4.17
N VAL A 78 -6.12 -25.27 -4.84
CA VAL A 78 -5.51 -25.35 -6.18
C VAL A 78 -6.60 -25.43 -7.24
N THR A 79 -6.58 -24.51 -8.20
CA THR A 79 -7.52 -24.51 -9.34
C THR A 79 -6.80 -24.36 -10.67
N LYS A 80 -7.36 -24.95 -11.73
CA LYS A 80 -6.84 -24.84 -13.10
C LYS A 80 -7.40 -23.58 -13.74
N LEU A 81 -6.56 -22.59 -13.98
CA LEU A 81 -7.00 -21.29 -14.53
C LEU A 81 -7.61 -21.41 -15.93
N ASN A 82 -7.16 -22.37 -16.74
CA ASN A 82 -7.72 -22.63 -18.06
C ASN A 82 -9.13 -23.26 -18.02
N LYS A 83 -9.64 -23.57 -16.82
CA LYS A 83 -11.00 -24.03 -16.53
C LYS A 83 -11.74 -23.11 -15.55
N SER A 84 -11.33 -21.85 -15.39
CA SER A 84 -11.95 -20.95 -14.40
C SER A 84 -13.45 -20.68 -14.62
N ASN A 85 -13.93 -20.85 -15.86
CA ASN A 85 -15.34 -20.69 -16.22
C ASN A 85 -16.13 -22.00 -16.13
N ASP A 86 -15.52 -23.07 -15.65
CA ASP A 86 -16.16 -24.35 -15.41
C ASP A 86 -17.01 -24.23 -14.12
N ASN A 87 -18.33 -24.37 -14.25
CA ASN A 87 -19.27 -24.23 -13.12
C ASN A 87 -18.93 -25.23 -12.00
N ASP A 88 -18.53 -26.44 -12.36
CA ASP A 88 -18.18 -27.49 -11.40
C ASP A 88 -16.93 -27.08 -10.61
N ALA A 89 -15.96 -26.42 -11.26
CA ALA A 89 -14.77 -25.93 -10.59
C ALA A 89 -15.07 -24.76 -9.63
N GLN A 90 -16.03 -23.90 -9.97
CA GLN A 90 -16.48 -22.80 -9.11
C GLN A 90 -17.28 -23.31 -7.91
N GLU A 91 -18.16 -24.28 -8.12
CA GLU A 91 -18.92 -24.92 -7.04
C GLU A 91 -17.98 -25.66 -6.08
N MET A 92 -17.02 -26.41 -6.63
CA MET A 92 -15.98 -27.07 -5.83
C MET A 92 -15.13 -26.08 -5.03
N PHE A 93 -14.75 -24.95 -5.64
CA PHE A 93 -14.05 -23.88 -4.94
C PHE A 93 -14.87 -23.34 -3.76
N GLY A 94 -16.15 -23.03 -4.00
CA GLY A 94 -17.07 -22.56 -2.97
C GLY A 94 -17.21 -23.57 -1.82
N LEU A 95 -17.42 -24.84 -2.15
CA LEU A 95 -17.52 -25.93 -1.18
C LEU A 95 -16.28 -26.02 -0.27
N TRP A 96 -15.08 -25.92 -0.84
CA TRP A 96 -13.85 -25.95 -0.05
C TRP A 96 -13.68 -24.73 0.84
N MET A 97 -13.98 -23.53 0.33
CA MET A 97 -13.93 -22.29 1.12
C MET A 97 -14.93 -22.34 2.29
N ASP A 98 -16.16 -22.78 2.04
CA ASP A 98 -17.21 -22.91 3.05
C ASP A 98 -16.85 -23.99 4.09
N SER A 99 -16.27 -25.12 3.65
CA SER A 99 -15.82 -26.18 4.54
C SER A 99 -14.72 -25.69 5.49
N ILE A 100 -13.68 -25.03 4.95
CA ILE A 100 -12.59 -24.46 5.76
C ILE A 100 -13.17 -23.44 6.76
N HIS A 101 -14.06 -22.55 6.31
CA HIS A 101 -14.67 -21.53 7.17
C HIS A 101 -15.54 -22.14 8.29
N CYS A 102 -16.41 -23.10 7.95
CA CYS A 102 -17.33 -23.72 8.90
C CYS A 102 -16.60 -24.53 9.98
N TYR A 103 -15.57 -25.29 9.61
CA TYR A 103 -14.88 -26.16 10.57
C TYR A 103 -13.93 -25.38 11.49
N CYS A 104 -13.23 -24.38 10.96
CA CYS A 104 -12.36 -23.54 11.79
C CYS A 104 -13.14 -22.65 12.78
N THR A 105 -14.43 -22.39 12.50
CA THR A 105 -15.31 -21.68 13.44
C THR A 105 -15.99 -22.60 14.46
N GLN A 106 -16.12 -23.91 14.20
CA GLN A 106 -16.72 -24.88 15.12
C GLN A 106 -15.78 -25.29 16.27
N GLU A 107 -14.48 -25.46 16.06
CA GLU A 107 -13.53 -25.80 17.13
C GLU A 107 -13.46 -24.75 18.25
N LYS A 108 -13.82 -23.50 17.94
CA LYS A 108 -13.99 -22.42 18.93
C LYS A 108 -15.11 -22.65 19.93
N ARG A 109 -16.17 -23.38 19.55
CA ARG A 109 -17.28 -23.70 20.46
C ARG A 109 -16.91 -24.76 21.48
N ASN A 110 -15.97 -25.64 21.13
CA ASN A 110 -15.56 -26.77 21.96
C ASN A 110 -14.36 -26.43 22.88
N SER A 111 -13.62 -25.36 22.56
CA SER A 111 -12.51 -24.86 23.38
C SER A 111 -13.01 -23.78 24.34
N SER A 112 -13.35 -24.17 25.57
CA SER A 112 -13.94 -23.30 26.60
C SER A 112 -12.97 -22.30 27.28
N ASN A 113 -11.81 -22.00 26.68
CA ASN A 113 -10.86 -21.03 27.23
C ASN A 113 -10.94 -19.68 26.50
N HIS A 114 -11.31 -18.66 27.27
CA HIS A 114 -11.38 -17.24 26.91
C HIS A 114 -10.06 -16.68 26.35
N CYS A 115 -10.17 -15.76 25.37
CA CYS A 115 -9.49 -14.43 25.31
C CYS A 115 -9.19 -13.88 23.90
N THR A 116 -9.84 -14.32 22.82
CA THR A 116 -9.82 -13.57 21.54
C THR A 116 -11.18 -13.59 20.84
N ASN A 117 -11.84 -12.43 20.75
CA ASN A 117 -13.08 -12.23 19.98
C ASN A 117 -12.86 -12.23 18.45
N GLN A 118 -11.68 -12.63 17.95
CA GLN A 118 -11.38 -12.62 16.52
C GLN A 118 -11.56 -14.02 15.93
N PRO A 119 -12.38 -14.21 14.87
CA PRO A 119 -12.46 -15.48 14.14
C PRO A 119 -11.05 -15.95 13.75
N LEU A 120 -10.73 -17.21 14.06
CA LEU A 120 -9.53 -17.87 13.57
C LEU A 120 -9.84 -18.16 12.10
N CYS A 121 -9.30 -17.34 11.21
CA CYS A 121 -9.35 -17.58 9.78
C CYS A 121 -8.00 -18.21 9.42
N PRO A 122 -7.93 -19.54 9.20
CA PRO A 122 -6.67 -20.16 8.81
C PRO A 122 -6.16 -19.50 7.52
N PRO A 123 -4.84 -19.37 7.32
CA PRO A 123 -4.30 -18.87 6.06
C PRO A 123 -4.74 -19.75 4.89
N VAL A 124 -5.40 -19.16 3.90
CA VAL A 124 -5.77 -19.82 2.64
C VAL A 124 -4.96 -19.19 1.51
N ILE A 125 -4.20 -20.00 0.80
CA ILE A 125 -3.45 -19.60 -0.38
C ILE A 125 -4.16 -20.17 -1.61
N LEU A 126 -4.57 -19.28 -2.50
CA LEU A 126 -5.17 -19.66 -3.78
C LEU A 126 -4.08 -19.88 -4.82
N VAL A 127 -4.01 -21.09 -5.37
CA VAL A 127 -2.99 -21.48 -6.34
C VAL A 127 -3.63 -21.70 -7.71
N GLY A 128 -3.47 -20.72 -8.60
CA GLY A 128 -3.88 -20.81 -9.99
C GLY A 128 -2.82 -21.51 -10.84
N THR A 129 -3.14 -22.71 -11.34
CA THR A 129 -2.26 -23.53 -12.18
C THR A 129 -2.64 -23.45 -13.66
N TRP A 130 -1.76 -23.91 -14.56
CA TRP A 130 -1.95 -23.85 -16.03
C TRP A 130 -2.12 -22.43 -16.59
N LYS A 131 -1.51 -21.42 -15.97
CA LYS A 131 -1.52 -20.03 -16.46
C LYS A 131 -1.05 -19.92 -17.91
N ASP A 132 -0.02 -20.69 -18.28
CA ASP A 132 0.54 -20.80 -19.63
C ASP A 132 -0.48 -21.28 -20.69
N LYS A 133 -1.48 -22.07 -20.28
CA LYS A 133 -2.54 -22.59 -21.16
C LYS A 133 -3.81 -21.76 -21.14
N VAL A 134 -3.86 -20.70 -20.33
CA VAL A 134 -4.94 -19.73 -20.39
C VAL A 134 -4.76 -18.94 -21.68
N LYS A 135 -5.76 -19.00 -22.58
CA LYS A 135 -5.79 -18.08 -23.73
C LYS A 135 -5.74 -16.67 -23.17
N ILE A 136 -4.81 -15.83 -23.63
CA ILE A 136 -4.62 -14.42 -23.21
C ILE A 136 -5.96 -13.86 -22.74
N SER A 137 -6.09 -13.66 -21.43
CA SER A 137 -7.33 -13.17 -20.85
C SER A 137 -7.63 -11.78 -21.39
N LYS A 138 -8.90 -11.35 -21.34
CA LYS A 138 -9.29 -10.00 -21.77
C LYS A 138 -8.36 -8.92 -21.19
N GLY A 139 -8.03 -9.05 -19.90
CA GLY A 139 -7.14 -8.14 -19.17
C GLY A 139 -5.68 -8.20 -19.61
N GLU A 140 -5.12 -9.37 -19.90
CA GLU A 140 -3.70 -9.51 -20.29
C GLU A 140 -3.38 -8.81 -21.61
N GLU A 141 -4.30 -8.82 -22.59
CA GLU A 141 -4.10 -8.09 -23.84
C GLU A 141 -4.09 -6.57 -23.60
N LEU A 142 -5.05 -6.07 -22.82
CA LEU A 142 -5.11 -4.66 -22.46
C LEU A 142 -3.88 -4.24 -21.65
N GLU A 143 -3.45 -5.05 -20.67
CA GLU A 143 -2.26 -4.81 -19.87
C GLU A 143 -1.02 -4.65 -20.75
N LYS A 144 -0.82 -5.55 -21.72
CA LYS A 144 0.31 -5.45 -22.66
C LYS A 144 0.27 -4.15 -23.47
N ARG A 145 -0.90 -3.74 -23.97
CA ARG A 145 -1.08 -2.47 -24.68
C ARG A 145 -0.79 -1.27 -23.79
N LEU A 146 -1.21 -1.30 -22.53
CA LEU A 146 -0.91 -0.26 -21.54
C LEU A 146 0.59 -0.18 -21.24
N GLN A 147 1.31 -1.30 -21.21
CA GLN A 147 2.77 -1.31 -21.05
C GLN A 147 3.50 -0.71 -22.25
N GLU A 148 3.00 -0.94 -23.46
CA GLU A 148 3.53 -0.28 -24.66
C GLU A 148 3.25 1.23 -24.63
N LYS A 149 2.02 1.63 -24.27
CA LYS A 149 1.63 3.04 -24.12
C LYS A 149 2.40 3.77 -23.03
N LYS A 150 2.71 3.10 -21.91
CA LYS A 150 3.53 3.63 -20.82
C LYS A 150 4.89 4.15 -21.31
N LYS A 151 5.48 3.52 -22.34
CA LYS A 151 6.77 3.95 -22.93
C LYS A 151 6.66 5.28 -23.68
N GLU A 152 5.47 5.63 -24.15
CA GLU A 152 5.19 6.88 -24.87
C GLU A 152 4.78 7.98 -23.88
N LEU A 153 3.84 7.67 -22.98
CA LEU A 153 3.25 8.62 -22.04
C LEU A 153 3.04 7.98 -20.66
N PRO A 154 3.41 8.67 -19.56
CA PRO A 154 3.25 8.15 -18.21
C PRO A 154 1.81 8.24 -17.68
N ILE A 155 0.94 8.99 -18.37
CA ILE A 155 -0.45 9.27 -18.00
C ILE A 155 -1.31 9.33 -19.26
N ILE A 156 -2.51 8.75 -19.20
CA ILE A 156 -3.48 8.76 -20.32
C ILE A 156 -4.89 9.03 -19.82
N SER A 157 -5.80 9.42 -20.71
CA SER A 157 -7.21 9.64 -20.36
C SER A 157 -7.96 8.32 -20.21
N ILE A 158 -9.05 8.30 -19.42
CA ILE A 158 -9.92 7.13 -19.35
C ILE A 158 -10.54 6.78 -20.71
N GLN A 159 -10.81 7.79 -21.55
CA GLN A 159 -11.36 7.60 -22.89
C GLN A 159 -10.39 6.81 -23.77
N GLU A 160 -9.10 7.12 -23.69
CA GLU A 160 -8.06 6.39 -24.41
C GLU A 160 -8.02 4.91 -24.00
N ILE A 161 -8.12 4.61 -22.70
CA ILE A 161 -8.16 3.23 -22.20
C ILE A 161 -9.41 2.50 -22.68
N LYS A 162 -10.55 3.17 -22.68
CA LYS A 162 -11.80 2.61 -23.23
C LYS A 162 -11.64 2.26 -24.71
N HIS A 163 -11.01 3.14 -25.50
CA HIS A 163 -10.68 2.85 -26.90
C HIS A 163 -9.72 1.66 -27.03
N LEU A 164 -8.63 1.62 -26.26
CA LEU A 164 -7.67 0.51 -26.27
C LEU A 164 -8.30 -0.83 -25.88
N SER A 165 -9.28 -0.81 -24.97
CA SER A 165 -10.08 -1.97 -24.58
C SER A 165 -11.00 -2.43 -25.71
N VAL A 166 -11.71 -1.51 -26.37
CA VAL A 166 -12.62 -1.84 -27.49
C VAL A 166 -11.85 -2.37 -28.71
N ASP A 167 -10.69 -1.80 -29.01
CA ASP A 167 -9.82 -2.21 -30.12
C ASP A 167 -9.09 -3.54 -29.85
N SER A 168 -9.29 -4.15 -28.67
CA SER A 168 -8.69 -5.44 -28.32
C SER A 168 -9.42 -6.60 -28.98
N SER A 169 -8.72 -7.71 -29.19
CA SER A 169 -9.35 -8.91 -29.73
C SER A 169 -10.44 -9.47 -28.80
N LYS A 170 -10.39 -9.10 -27.51
CA LYS A 170 -11.35 -9.49 -26.49
C LYS A 170 -11.70 -8.29 -25.58
N PRO A 171 -12.67 -7.45 -25.97
CA PRO A 171 -13.00 -6.24 -25.23
C PRO A 171 -13.54 -6.55 -23.83
N LEU A 172 -13.16 -5.70 -22.87
CA LEU A 172 -13.73 -5.69 -21.53
C LEU A 172 -15.03 -4.88 -21.53
N SER A 173 -16.07 -5.40 -20.87
CA SER A 173 -17.23 -4.59 -20.47
C SER A 173 -16.82 -3.50 -19.49
N GLU A 174 -17.67 -2.49 -19.29
CA GLU A 174 -17.41 -1.40 -18.34
C GLU A 174 -17.15 -1.90 -16.91
N ALA A 175 -17.89 -2.92 -16.46
CA ALA A 175 -17.70 -3.52 -15.15
C ALA A 175 -16.36 -4.27 -15.05
N GLU A 176 -16.01 -5.06 -16.08
CA GLU A 176 -14.72 -5.75 -16.17
C GLU A 176 -13.55 -4.76 -16.21
N LEU A 177 -13.67 -3.67 -16.97
CA LEU A 177 -12.63 -2.63 -17.05
C LEU A 177 -12.45 -1.93 -15.71
N THR A 178 -13.54 -1.61 -15.02
CA THR A 178 -13.48 -0.99 -13.69
C THR A 178 -12.77 -1.91 -12.69
N LEU A 179 -13.09 -3.21 -12.71
CA LEU A 179 -12.43 -4.19 -11.85
C LEU A 179 -10.94 -4.35 -12.19
N PHE A 180 -10.61 -4.39 -13.48
CA PHE A 180 -9.24 -4.41 -13.98
C PHE A 180 -8.42 -3.22 -13.46
N LEU A 181 -8.97 -2.01 -13.58
CA LEU A 181 -8.29 -0.79 -13.11
C LEU A 181 -8.14 -0.75 -11.59
N LYS A 182 -9.16 -1.20 -10.83
CA LYS A 182 -9.08 -1.33 -9.36
C LYS A 182 -8.00 -2.31 -8.94
N TYR A 183 -7.97 -3.50 -9.53
CA TYR A 183 -6.94 -4.50 -9.28
C TYR A 183 -5.54 -3.95 -9.54
N HIS A 184 -5.32 -3.35 -10.72
CA HIS A 184 -4.02 -2.80 -11.09
C HIS A 184 -3.62 -1.57 -10.25
N HIS A 185 -4.60 -0.84 -9.71
CA HIS A 185 -4.36 0.20 -8.70
C HIS A 185 -3.91 -0.38 -7.35
N GLU A 186 -4.57 -1.44 -6.87
CA GLU A 186 -4.24 -2.08 -5.59
C GLU A 186 -2.80 -2.63 -5.58
N ILE A 187 -2.38 -3.27 -6.68
CA ILE A 187 -1.02 -3.78 -6.82
C ILE A 187 0.00 -2.71 -7.23
N ARG A 188 -0.42 -1.45 -7.41
CA ARG A 188 0.41 -0.30 -7.81
C ARG A 188 1.15 -0.47 -9.14
N SER A 189 0.58 -1.24 -10.07
CA SER A 189 1.08 -1.27 -11.45
C SER A 189 0.64 -0.04 -12.25
N LEU A 190 -0.48 0.57 -11.88
CA LEU A 190 -0.96 1.89 -12.32
C LEU A 190 -1.64 2.60 -11.14
N VAL A 191 -2.04 3.86 -11.32
CA VAL A 191 -2.87 4.59 -10.35
C VAL A 191 -4.17 5.04 -11.00
N TYR A 192 -5.28 4.61 -10.42
CA TYR A 192 -6.64 4.91 -10.83
C TYR A 192 -7.49 5.20 -9.58
N PHE A 193 -8.29 6.25 -9.63
CA PHE A 193 -9.31 6.52 -8.63
C PHE A 193 -10.65 6.73 -9.35
N GLU A 194 -11.67 6.00 -8.90
CA GLU A 194 -13.01 6.03 -9.51
C GLU A 194 -13.65 7.42 -9.44
N ASP A 195 -13.37 8.17 -8.37
CA ASP A 195 -13.83 9.54 -8.18
C ASP A 195 -12.91 10.61 -8.81
N LEU A 196 -11.83 10.19 -9.48
CA LEU A 196 -10.97 11.05 -10.32
C LEU A 196 -10.87 10.49 -11.75
N PRO A 197 -11.98 10.27 -12.46
CA PRO A 197 -12.03 9.41 -13.64
C PRO A 197 -11.32 9.97 -14.87
N ASN A 198 -10.83 11.21 -14.86
CA ASN A 198 -10.36 11.87 -16.08
C ASN A 198 -9.10 11.22 -16.66
N HIS A 199 -8.16 10.82 -15.80
CA HIS A 199 -6.86 10.30 -16.21
C HIS A 199 -6.45 9.12 -15.34
N ILE A 200 -5.59 8.27 -15.92
CA ILE A 200 -4.96 7.13 -15.27
C ILE A 200 -3.46 7.27 -15.42
N ILE A 201 -2.75 7.12 -14.32
CA ILE A 201 -1.29 7.19 -14.31
C ILE A 201 -0.75 5.78 -14.53
N LEU A 202 -0.09 5.57 -15.67
CA LEU A 202 0.51 4.28 -16.05
C LEU A 202 1.89 4.09 -15.44
N ASP A 203 2.61 5.19 -15.20
CA ASP A 203 3.94 5.14 -14.61
C ASP A 203 3.97 5.64 -13.17
N THR A 204 4.02 4.70 -12.23
CA THR A 204 4.14 4.99 -10.80
C THR A 204 5.48 5.58 -10.42
N GLN A 205 6.55 5.32 -11.19
CA GLN A 205 7.85 5.95 -10.96
C GLN A 205 7.81 7.44 -11.33
N TRP A 206 7.22 7.76 -12.47
CA TRP A 206 6.98 9.15 -12.88
C TRP A 206 6.12 9.92 -11.85
N LEU A 207 5.09 9.28 -11.29
CA LEU A 207 4.30 9.87 -10.20
C LEU A 207 5.14 10.10 -8.94
N SER A 208 6.01 9.14 -8.58
CA SER A 208 6.94 9.30 -7.46
C SER A 208 7.89 10.49 -7.69
N ASP A 209 8.35 10.69 -8.92
CA ASP A 209 9.19 11.84 -9.26
C ASP A 209 8.41 13.15 -9.12
N ALA A 210 7.12 13.17 -9.48
CA ALA A 210 6.25 14.31 -9.20
C ALA A 210 6.12 14.60 -7.69
N PHE A 211 6.07 13.58 -6.85
CA PHE A 211 6.07 13.78 -5.39
C PHE A 211 7.38 14.40 -4.92
N LYS A 212 8.52 13.91 -5.43
CA LYS A 212 9.86 14.43 -5.11
C LYS A 212 9.99 15.92 -5.40
N CYS A 213 9.39 16.40 -6.50
CA CYS A 213 9.40 17.83 -6.83
C CYS A 213 8.95 18.73 -5.66
N ILE A 214 7.98 18.26 -4.85
CA ILE A 214 7.49 18.98 -3.67
C ILE A 214 8.27 18.59 -2.41
N VAL A 215 8.48 17.30 -2.15
CA VAL A 215 9.08 16.85 -0.87
C VAL A 215 10.59 17.03 -0.80
N THR A 216 11.29 17.15 -1.93
CA THR A 216 12.72 17.50 -1.98
C THR A 216 12.95 18.94 -2.43
N ALA A 217 11.92 19.79 -2.34
CA ALA A 217 11.96 21.21 -2.68
C ALA A 217 13.18 21.96 -2.09
N GLU A 218 13.60 21.59 -0.87
CA GLU A 218 14.79 22.15 -0.20
C GLU A 218 16.07 22.03 -1.06
N GLN A 219 16.25 20.93 -1.78
CA GLN A 219 17.44 20.71 -2.62
C GLN A 219 17.46 21.61 -3.86
N PHE A 220 16.29 22.01 -4.35
CA PHE A 220 16.17 22.98 -5.44
C PHE A 220 16.55 24.39 -4.98
N GLN A 221 16.37 24.70 -3.70
CA GLN A 221 16.74 26.00 -3.14
C GLN A 221 18.25 26.24 -3.10
N LEU A 222 19.03 25.21 -2.84
CA LEU A 222 20.49 25.32 -2.81
C LEU A 222 21.09 25.62 -4.20
N LYS A 223 20.34 25.39 -5.29
CA LYS A 223 20.82 25.58 -6.68
C LYS A 223 20.41 26.92 -7.30
N ILE A 224 19.41 27.61 -6.75
CA ILE A 224 18.84 28.84 -7.34
C ILE A 224 19.41 30.08 -6.63
N LYS A 225 20.12 30.93 -7.38
CA LYS A 225 20.84 32.12 -6.86
C LYS A 225 19.92 33.30 -6.48
N THR A 226 18.67 33.31 -6.92
CA THR A 226 17.71 34.41 -6.70
C THR A 226 16.34 33.85 -6.38
N PHE A 227 15.96 33.87 -5.11
CA PHE A 227 14.59 33.55 -4.70
C PHE A 227 13.70 34.79 -4.74
N LYS A 228 12.75 34.82 -5.68
CA LYS A 228 11.50 35.54 -5.43
C LYS A 228 10.73 34.75 -4.36
N ASN A 229 10.03 35.43 -3.46
CA ASN A 229 9.18 34.82 -2.43
C ASN A 229 9.90 33.94 -1.38
N LYS A 230 11.12 34.31 -0.95
CA LYS A 230 11.90 33.55 0.04
C LYS A 230 11.08 33.13 1.27
N GLU A 231 10.26 34.04 1.81
CA GLU A 231 9.41 33.76 2.98
C GLU A 231 8.43 32.58 2.74
N LYS A 232 7.87 32.45 1.53
CA LYS A 232 6.95 31.36 1.18
C LYS A 232 7.66 30.02 1.00
N TRP A 233 8.93 30.07 0.61
CA TRP A 233 9.79 28.88 0.54
C TRP A 233 10.26 28.43 1.93
N ASP A 234 10.56 29.39 2.81
CA ASP A 234 10.85 29.12 4.21
C ASP A 234 9.64 28.48 4.92
N ASP A 235 8.42 28.94 4.59
CA ASP A 235 7.16 28.35 5.06
C ASP A 235 7.00 26.87 4.69
N LEU A 236 7.32 26.50 3.45
CA LEU A 236 7.30 25.10 3.02
C LEU A 236 8.30 24.26 3.82
N ASN A 237 9.53 24.76 3.98
CA ASN A 237 10.61 24.02 4.63
C ASN A 237 10.46 23.88 6.14
N GLN A 238 9.94 24.91 6.80
CA GLN A 238 9.87 24.96 8.27
C GLN A 238 8.52 24.47 8.76
N ARG A 239 7.45 24.82 8.04
CA ARG A 239 6.06 24.65 8.50
C ARG A 239 5.28 23.65 7.66
N GLY A 240 5.82 23.20 6.52
CA GLY A 240 5.10 22.34 5.57
C GLY A 240 4.00 23.08 4.81
N VAL A 241 4.02 24.40 4.71
CA VAL A 241 2.98 25.17 4.01
C VAL A 241 3.39 25.47 2.58
N LEU A 242 2.68 24.87 1.62
CA LEU A 242 2.94 24.98 0.18
C LEU A 242 2.01 26.03 -0.45
N HIS A 243 2.55 27.23 -0.66
CA HIS A 243 1.83 28.33 -1.34
C HIS A 243 1.71 28.11 -2.85
N SER A 244 0.66 28.65 -3.46
CA SER A 244 0.39 28.54 -4.90
C SER A 244 1.54 29.07 -5.78
N GLU A 245 2.25 30.11 -5.34
CA GLU A 245 3.40 30.65 -6.09
C GLU A 245 4.59 29.71 -6.08
N VAL A 246 4.89 29.12 -4.91
CA VAL A 246 5.96 28.11 -4.77
C VAL A 246 5.61 26.89 -5.61
N LEU A 247 4.37 26.44 -5.55
CA LEU A 247 3.86 25.34 -6.38
C LEU A 247 3.95 25.68 -7.87
N GLY A 248 3.69 26.93 -8.25
CA GLY A 248 3.88 27.42 -9.62
C GLY A 248 5.34 27.34 -10.06
N ASP A 249 6.27 27.75 -9.21
CA ASP A 249 7.70 27.74 -9.49
C ASP A 249 8.26 26.31 -9.58
N ILE A 250 7.83 25.40 -8.69
CA ILE A 250 8.19 23.97 -8.76
C ILE A 250 7.77 23.40 -10.11
N PHE A 251 6.48 23.52 -10.47
CA PHE A 251 5.95 22.90 -11.68
C PHE A 251 6.38 23.58 -12.99
N LYS A 252 6.87 24.84 -12.95
CA LYS A 252 7.46 25.51 -14.13
C LYS A 252 8.83 24.95 -14.51
N ASN A 253 9.59 24.46 -13.53
CA ASN A 253 10.93 23.94 -13.75
C ASN A 253 10.95 22.45 -14.14
N GLU A 254 9.78 21.80 -14.15
CA GLU A 254 9.63 20.38 -14.42
C GLU A 254 9.30 20.06 -15.88
N GLN A 255 9.30 18.76 -16.22
CA GLN A 255 8.95 18.25 -17.54
C GLN A 255 7.55 18.73 -17.98
N SER A 256 7.40 19.08 -19.26
CA SER A 256 6.16 19.67 -19.81
C SER A 256 4.90 18.83 -19.57
N ILE A 257 5.04 17.49 -19.51
CA ILE A 257 3.93 16.56 -19.24
C ILE A 257 3.42 16.73 -17.80
N LEU A 258 4.32 16.89 -16.83
CA LEU A 258 3.98 17.06 -15.42
C LEU A 258 3.22 18.38 -15.21
N SER A 259 3.70 19.47 -15.83
CA SER A 259 3.02 20.77 -15.79
C SER A 259 1.65 20.72 -16.47
N LYS A 260 1.51 19.99 -17.59
CA LYS A 260 0.24 19.82 -18.32
C LYS A 260 -0.83 19.09 -17.49
N HIS A 261 -0.43 18.12 -16.67
CA HIS A 261 -1.34 17.31 -15.87
C HIS A 261 -1.37 17.70 -14.38
N LYS A 262 -0.86 18.89 -14.04
CA LYS A 262 -0.70 19.40 -12.67
C LYS A 262 -1.95 19.18 -11.80
N ASP A 263 -3.12 19.62 -12.25
CA ASP A 263 -4.34 19.57 -11.42
C ASP A 263 -4.76 18.14 -11.07
N HIS A 264 -4.59 17.20 -12.01
CA HIS A 264 -4.87 15.80 -11.75
C HIS A 264 -3.85 15.20 -10.79
N ILE A 265 -2.56 15.50 -10.97
CA ILE A 265 -1.48 15.05 -10.07
C ILE A 265 -1.72 15.56 -8.65
N LEU A 266 -2.11 16.82 -8.47
CA LEU A 266 -2.42 17.37 -7.14
C LEU A 266 -3.55 16.62 -6.45
N LYS A 267 -4.64 16.30 -7.18
CA LYS A 267 -5.74 15.49 -6.63
C LYS A 267 -5.28 14.09 -6.24
N VAL A 268 -4.40 13.47 -7.03
CA VAL A 268 -3.79 12.17 -6.70
C VAL A 268 -2.87 12.29 -5.47
N MET A 269 -2.11 13.37 -5.34
CA MET A 269 -1.28 13.65 -4.16
C MET A 269 -2.12 13.84 -2.90
N GLU A 270 -3.28 14.48 -3.01
CA GLU A 270 -4.27 14.57 -1.92
C GLU A 270 -4.79 13.20 -1.51
N LYS A 271 -5.08 12.31 -2.47
CA LYS A 271 -5.52 10.92 -2.19
C LYS A 271 -4.46 10.08 -1.46
N PHE A 272 -3.19 10.38 -1.67
CA PHE A 272 -2.07 9.71 -1.01
C PHE A 272 -1.58 10.41 0.25
N ASP A 273 -2.27 11.45 0.73
CA ASP A 273 -1.87 12.26 1.90
C ASP A 273 -0.47 12.90 1.78
N ILE A 274 0.02 13.07 0.55
CA ILE A 274 1.30 13.77 0.29
C ILE A 274 1.10 15.27 0.51
N ILE A 275 -0.03 15.79 0.02
CA ILE A 275 -0.48 17.16 0.27
C ILE A 275 -1.90 17.13 0.84
N ILE A 276 -2.27 18.14 1.59
CA ILE A 276 -3.61 18.27 2.18
C ILE A 276 -4.15 19.65 1.89
N ARG A 277 -5.42 19.73 1.47
CA ARG A 277 -6.15 20.98 1.46
C ARG A 277 -6.74 21.22 2.86
N PRO A 278 -6.31 22.27 3.59
CA PRO A 278 -6.81 22.54 4.94
C PRO A 278 -8.27 23.02 4.90
N ILE A 279 -9.05 22.68 5.93
CA ILE A 279 -10.38 23.27 6.15
C ILE A 279 -10.20 24.66 6.79
N THR A 280 -10.78 25.68 6.16
CA THR A 280 -10.88 27.05 6.69
C THR A 280 -12.36 27.38 6.96
N SER A 281 -12.62 28.18 7.99
CA SER A 281 -13.98 28.59 8.40
C SER A 281 -14.78 29.23 7.26
N GLU A 282 -16.11 29.03 7.27
CA GLU A 282 -17.05 29.46 6.21
C GLU A 282 -17.05 30.97 5.92
N GLU A 283 -16.64 31.82 6.86
CA GLU A 283 -16.54 33.29 6.64
C GLU A 283 -15.47 33.70 5.61
N ASP A 284 -14.51 32.81 5.31
CA ASP A 284 -13.47 33.03 4.30
C ASP A 284 -13.80 32.39 2.93
N ALA A 285 -15.02 31.86 2.74
CA ALA A 285 -15.43 31.14 1.52
C ALA A 285 -15.37 31.96 0.22
N THR A 286 -15.13 33.27 0.31
CA THR A 286 -14.91 34.15 -0.85
C THR A 286 -13.44 34.23 -1.29
N THR A 287 -12.51 33.72 -0.47
CA THR A 287 -11.08 33.60 -0.80
C THR A 287 -10.73 32.15 -1.07
N GLU A 288 -10.57 31.83 -2.35
CA GLU A 288 -9.98 30.59 -2.86
C GLU A 288 -8.75 30.19 -2.02
N ILE A 289 -8.82 29.05 -1.33
CA ILE A 289 -7.74 28.58 -0.46
C ILE A 289 -6.46 28.44 -1.29
N SER A 290 -5.45 29.28 -0.99
CA SER A 290 -4.29 29.51 -1.84
C SER A 290 -3.08 28.61 -1.55
N CYS A 291 -3.20 27.66 -0.61
CA CYS A 291 -2.08 26.83 -0.18
C CYS A 291 -2.48 25.40 0.21
N TYR A 292 -1.51 24.49 0.13
CA TYR A 292 -1.59 23.11 0.61
C TYR A 292 -0.71 22.92 1.85
N TYR A 293 -1.00 21.90 2.63
CA TYR A 293 -0.12 21.41 3.70
C TYR A 293 0.65 20.16 3.26
N VAL A 294 1.91 20.02 3.66
CA VAL A 294 2.80 18.90 3.31
C VAL A 294 3.34 18.29 4.62
N PRO A 295 2.66 17.29 5.20
CA PRO A 295 2.97 16.77 6.55
C PRO A 295 4.41 16.29 6.73
N CYS A 296 5.00 15.69 5.70
CA CYS A 296 6.35 15.16 5.79
C CYS A 296 7.44 16.25 5.81
N MET A 297 7.09 17.51 5.52
CA MET A 297 8.02 18.65 5.51
C MET A 297 8.02 19.42 6.83
N VAL A 298 7.16 19.04 7.78
CA VAL A 298 6.98 19.75 9.04
C VAL A 298 8.16 19.46 9.95
N LYS A 299 8.84 20.50 10.42
CA LYS A 299 10.00 20.35 11.31
C LYS A 299 9.54 20.28 12.77
N GLU A 300 10.28 19.49 13.55
CA GLU A 300 10.10 19.41 15.00
C GLU A 300 10.35 20.80 15.62
N LYS A 301 9.52 21.20 16.57
CA LYS A 301 9.70 22.43 17.37
C LYS A 301 9.68 22.10 18.86
N PRO A 302 10.52 22.76 19.68
CA PRO A 302 10.44 22.68 21.13
C PRO A 302 9.05 23.04 21.65
N GLU A 303 8.59 22.35 22.70
CA GLU A 303 7.30 22.59 23.34
C GLU A 303 7.18 24.05 23.85
N CYS A 304 8.28 24.62 24.38
CA CYS A 304 8.32 26.00 24.87
C CYS A 304 8.00 27.02 23.78
N ASP A 305 8.44 26.77 22.54
CA ASP A 305 8.21 27.66 21.41
C ASP A 305 6.73 27.63 21.01
N ILE A 306 6.09 26.46 21.10
CA ILE A 306 4.66 26.28 20.85
C ILE A 306 3.85 27.05 21.89
N TYR A 307 4.18 26.91 23.19
CA TYR A 307 3.50 27.64 24.25
C TYR A 307 3.59 29.15 24.08
N GLN A 308 4.77 29.67 23.72
CA GLN A 308 4.97 31.09 23.44
C GLN A 308 4.19 31.54 22.21
N MET A 309 4.21 30.77 21.12
CA MET A 309 3.55 31.10 19.86
C MET A 309 2.04 31.26 20.02
N PHE A 310 1.42 30.40 20.84
CA PHE A 310 -0.02 30.43 21.10
C PHE A 310 -0.42 31.20 22.36
N LYS A 311 0.55 31.79 23.08
CA LYS A 311 0.34 32.46 24.38
C LYS A 311 -0.41 31.58 25.38
N ILE A 312 -0.10 30.29 25.36
CA ILE A 312 -0.69 29.32 26.27
C ILE A 312 -0.19 29.61 27.68
N THR A 313 -1.13 29.74 28.61
CA THR A 313 -0.93 29.89 30.05
C THR A 313 -1.57 28.70 30.78
N GLU A 314 -1.19 28.47 32.04
CA GLU A 314 -1.82 27.42 32.87
C GLU A 314 -3.34 27.60 33.01
N GLU A 315 -3.85 28.83 32.87
CA GLU A 315 -5.29 29.12 32.88
C GLU A 315 -6.00 28.82 31.55
N THR A 316 -5.29 28.92 30.42
CA THR A 316 -5.86 28.74 29.07
C THR A 316 -5.67 27.33 28.52
N CYS A 317 -4.72 26.55 29.04
CA CYS A 317 -4.52 25.14 28.67
C CYS A 317 -4.80 24.21 29.86
N LYS A 318 -5.95 23.50 29.80
CA LYS A 318 -6.23 22.41 30.73
C LYS A 318 -5.58 21.14 30.21
N LYS A 319 -4.55 20.64 30.91
CA LYS A 319 -3.95 19.32 30.63
C LYS A 319 -5.03 18.25 30.76
N SER A 320 -5.32 17.53 29.67
CA SER A 320 -6.21 16.37 29.70
C SER A 320 -5.45 15.12 30.14
N THR A 321 -6.17 14.02 30.35
CA THR A 321 -5.58 12.70 30.61
C THR A 321 -4.72 12.26 29.43
N TRP A 322 -3.53 11.73 29.74
CA TRP A 322 -2.57 11.29 28.73
C TRP A 322 -3.08 10.01 28.07
N PHE A 323 -3.20 9.99 26.75
CA PHE A 323 -3.43 8.75 25.99
C PHE A 323 -2.11 8.30 25.38
N CYS A 324 -1.47 7.31 26.01
CA CYS A 324 -0.19 6.77 25.55
C CYS A 324 -0.41 5.50 24.72
N LEU A 325 0.09 5.50 23.49
CA LEU A 325 0.16 4.31 22.64
C LEU A 325 1.61 3.84 22.56
N LYS A 326 1.88 2.66 23.10
CA LYS A 326 3.20 2.02 22.99
C LYS A 326 3.22 1.15 21.74
N PHE A 327 4.08 1.50 20.80
CA PHE A 327 4.32 0.74 19.58
C PHE A 327 5.62 -0.07 19.68
N ASN A 328 5.59 -1.35 19.29
CA ASN A 328 6.81 -2.12 19.07
C ASN A 328 7.56 -1.64 17.82
N PHE A 329 6.81 -1.17 16.82
CA PHE A 329 7.29 -0.50 15.63
C PHE A 329 6.29 0.60 15.25
N LEU A 330 6.77 1.83 15.10
CA LEU A 330 5.97 2.96 14.64
C LEU A 330 6.33 3.25 13.17
N PRO A 331 5.42 2.99 12.21
CA PRO A 331 5.67 3.32 10.82
C PRO A 331 5.98 4.83 10.67
N PRO A 332 7.06 5.24 9.98
CA PRO A 332 7.44 6.64 9.85
C PRO A 332 6.32 7.55 9.30
N HIS A 333 5.46 6.99 8.44
CA HIS A 333 4.37 7.71 7.78
C HIS A 333 3.09 7.81 8.61
N LEU A 334 2.98 7.12 9.75
CA LEU A 334 1.75 7.10 10.54
C LEU A 334 1.35 8.51 11.00
N ILE A 335 2.34 9.30 11.45
CA ILE A 335 2.11 10.69 11.89
C ILE A 335 1.60 11.56 10.73
N ASN A 336 2.11 11.37 9.52
CA ASN A 336 1.66 12.14 8.35
C ASN A 336 0.18 11.87 8.04
N HIS A 337 -0.24 10.60 8.09
CA HIS A 337 -1.64 10.23 7.90
C HIS A 337 -2.54 10.72 9.04
N LEU A 338 -2.05 10.72 10.28
CA LEU A 338 -2.76 11.30 11.42
C LEU A 338 -2.97 12.80 11.21
N ILE A 339 -1.91 13.55 10.88
CA ILE A 339 -2.00 14.98 10.56
C ILE A 339 -2.99 15.21 9.41
N ALA A 340 -2.92 14.42 8.34
CA ALA A 340 -3.83 14.50 7.21
C ALA A 340 -5.29 14.28 7.61
N SER A 341 -5.55 13.25 8.41
CA SER A 341 -6.88 12.97 8.96
C SER A 341 -7.40 14.13 9.83
N MET A 342 -6.55 14.69 10.68
CA MET A 342 -6.90 15.80 11.56
C MET A 342 -7.19 17.08 10.76
N CYS A 343 -6.36 17.43 9.77
CA CYS A 343 -6.57 18.61 8.91
C CYS A 343 -7.83 18.52 8.05
N ARG A 344 -8.33 17.31 7.77
CA ARG A 344 -9.60 17.07 7.09
C ARG A 344 -10.82 17.04 8.01
N LYS A 345 -10.62 17.04 9.32
CA LYS A 345 -11.71 16.94 10.31
C LYS A 345 -11.86 18.20 11.16
N TYR A 346 -10.77 18.90 11.41
CA TYR A 346 -10.72 20.04 12.31
C TYR A 346 -10.20 21.28 11.58
N GLU A 347 -10.77 22.43 11.93
CA GLU A 347 -10.29 23.73 11.44
C GLU A 347 -8.85 23.97 11.90
N VAL A 348 -8.04 24.50 10.98
CA VAL A 348 -6.65 24.85 11.29
C VAL A 348 -6.62 26.18 12.04
N ALA A 349 -5.84 26.27 13.13
CA ALA A 349 -5.74 27.49 13.91
C ALA A 349 -5.03 28.61 13.13
N LYS A 350 -5.34 29.85 13.49
CA LYS A 350 -4.66 31.05 12.99
C LYS A 350 -3.92 31.74 14.14
N VAL A 351 -2.61 31.87 14.03
CA VAL A 351 -1.79 32.69 14.91
C VAL A 351 -1.94 34.14 14.49
N VAL A 352 -2.50 34.96 15.38
CA VAL A 352 -2.61 36.41 15.17
C VAL A 352 -1.32 37.07 15.64
N LYS A 353 -0.48 37.51 14.70
CA LYS A 353 0.71 38.30 15.02
C LYS A 353 0.33 39.77 15.26
N PRO A 354 0.64 40.37 16.43
CA PRO A 354 0.17 41.71 16.78
C PRO A 354 0.74 42.87 15.94
N LYS A 355 1.70 42.60 15.04
CA LYS A 355 2.36 43.62 14.19
C LYS A 355 2.25 43.36 12.67
N GLN A 356 1.60 42.27 12.25
CA GLN A 356 1.41 41.93 10.83
C GLN A 356 -0.09 41.79 10.55
N LYS A 357 -0.57 42.37 9.44
CA LYS A 357 -1.97 42.24 8.98
C LYS A 357 -2.33 40.81 8.52
N THR A 358 -1.34 39.93 8.39
CA THR A 358 -1.50 38.55 7.94
C THR A 358 -1.54 37.61 9.14
N SER A 359 -2.62 36.81 9.22
CA SER A 359 -2.70 35.71 10.17
C SER A 359 -1.89 34.51 9.63
N GLU A 360 -1.11 33.87 10.49
CA GLU A 360 -0.34 32.69 10.10
C GLU A 360 -1.11 31.42 10.44
N ILE A 361 -1.22 30.50 9.50
CA ILE A 361 -1.80 29.19 9.76
C ILE A 361 -0.87 28.43 10.71
N ALA A 362 -1.41 27.97 11.83
CA ALA A 362 -0.73 27.08 12.75
C ALA A 362 -1.57 25.82 12.95
N LEU A 363 -0.90 24.67 12.95
CA LEU A 363 -1.60 23.40 13.03
C LEU A 363 -2.43 23.31 14.32
N PHE A 364 -3.74 23.19 14.09
CA PHE A 364 -4.81 22.85 15.03
C PHE A 364 -5.27 23.90 16.05
N ARG A 365 -6.59 24.04 16.15
CA ARG A 365 -7.32 24.57 17.30
C ARG A 365 -7.79 23.38 18.15
N ASP A 366 -7.60 23.41 19.46
CA ASP A 366 -8.08 22.38 20.40
C ASP A 366 -7.55 20.93 20.19
N SER A 367 -6.43 20.73 19.50
CA SER A 367 -5.84 19.39 19.32
C SER A 367 -4.78 19.03 20.35
N ALA A 368 -4.62 17.72 20.55
CA ALA A 368 -3.57 17.11 21.34
C ALA A 368 -2.16 17.47 20.82
N ILE A 369 -1.24 17.75 21.74
CA ILE A 369 0.19 17.80 21.47
C ILE A 369 0.66 16.35 21.31
N PHE A 370 1.24 16.01 20.16
CA PHE A 370 1.85 14.72 19.93
C PHE A 370 3.34 14.80 20.29
N ASP A 371 3.71 14.23 21.44
CA ASP A 371 5.12 14.02 21.80
C ASP A 371 5.58 12.67 21.26
N LEU A 372 6.56 12.69 20.35
CA LEU A 372 7.21 11.49 19.84
C LEU A 372 8.52 11.26 20.60
N GLN A 373 8.45 10.52 21.70
CA GLN A 373 9.66 10.12 22.43
C GLN A 373 10.38 8.99 21.68
N LYS A 374 11.53 9.32 21.08
CA LYS A 374 12.42 8.34 20.41
C LYS A 374 13.24 7.51 21.41
N THR A 375 13.30 7.90 22.68
CA THR A 375 14.05 7.21 23.73
C THR A 375 13.18 6.13 24.39
N ARG A 376 13.72 4.91 24.51
CA ARG A 376 13.15 3.88 25.39
C ARG A 376 12.88 4.52 26.76
N LEU A 377 11.64 4.42 27.23
CA LEU A 377 11.30 4.63 28.64
C LEU A 377 12.21 3.71 29.47
N GLN A 378 13.34 4.24 29.93
CA GLN A 378 14.05 3.65 31.05
C GLN A 378 13.28 4.07 32.29
N ASN A 379 12.50 3.11 32.79
CA ASN A 379 11.90 3.05 34.11
C ASN A 379 10.81 4.10 34.41
N TYR A 380 9.56 3.68 34.22
CA TYR A 380 8.49 3.97 35.18
C TYR A 380 8.25 2.73 36.02
#